data_AF-A0A841CIV0-F1
#
_entry.id   AF-A0A841CIV0-F1
#
_cell.length_a   1.000
_cell.length_b   1.000
_cell.length_c   1.000
_cell.angle_alpha   90.00
_cell.angle_beta   90.00
_cell.angle_gamma   90.00
#
_symmetry.space_group_name_H-M   'P 1'
#
loop_
_entity.id
_entity.type
_entity.pdbx_description
1 polymer ?
#
loop_
_entity_poly.entity_id
_entity_poly.type
_entity_poly.pdbx_seq_one_letter_code
_entity_poly.pdbx_strand_id
1 'polypeptide(L)' 'MPYVWWHSGYDSLCHAFPATQRSRTYFEAACTHSVPPEHLVREPTGPLCVPCLIKVGSDLPAEDPTRVGNSWRD' A
#
# COMPACT_ATOMS: atom_id res chain seq x y z
N MET A 1 7.51 0.17 8.13
CA MET A 1 6.26 -0.26 8.81
C MET A 1 5.50 -1.17 7.85
N PRO A 2 4.82 -2.24 8.30
CA PRO A 2 4.06 -3.08 7.38
C PRO A 2 2.80 -2.34 6.90
N TYR A 3 2.56 -2.39 5.58
CA TYR A 3 1.37 -1.88 4.94
C TYR A 3 0.48 -3.05 4.49
N VAL A 4 -0.84 -2.82 4.48
CA VAL A 4 -1.84 -3.72 3.91
C VAL A 4 -2.51 -3.02 2.74
N TRP A 5 -2.79 -3.77 1.67
CA TRP A 5 -3.41 -3.24 0.46
C TRP A 5 -4.89 -3.58 0.45
N TRP A 6 -5.74 -2.56 0.50
CA TRP A 6 -7.20 -2.70 0.53
C TRP A 6 -7.85 -1.77 -0.47
N HIS A 7 -8.96 -2.23 -1.04
CA HIS A 7 -9.75 -1.44 -1.98
C HIS A 7 -10.56 -0.36 -1.25
N SER A 8 -10.51 0.87 -1.76
CA SER A 8 -11.37 1.95 -1.28
C SER A 8 -12.66 1.98 -2.07
N GLY A 9 -13.81 2.05 -1.40
CA GLY A 9 -15.11 2.22 -2.06
C GLY A 9 -15.38 3.64 -2.58
N TYR A 10 -14.45 4.59 -2.40
CA TYR A 10 -14.53 5.94 -2.98
C TYR A 10 -13.90 6.04 -4.36
N ASP A 11 -13.02 5.11 -4.71
CA ASP A 11 -12.46 4.97 -6.04
C ASP A 11 -12.45 3.49 -6.44
N SER A 12 -11.73 3.15 -7.52
CA SER A 12 -11.57 1.76 -7.96
C SER A 12 -10.17 1.25 -7.67
N LEU A 13 -9.47 1.82 -6.67
CA LEU A 13 -8.05 1.57 -6.43
C LEU A 13 -7.83 0.86 -5.08
N CYS A 14 -6.79 0.04 -5.06
CA CYS A 14 -6.19 -0.48 -3.85
C CYS A 14 -5.14 0.49 -3.30
N HIS A 15 -5.34 0.94 -2.07
CA HIS A 15 -4.42 1.84 -1.37
C HIS A 15 -3.62 1.09 -0.31
N ALA A 16 -2.42 1.60 -0.01
CA ALA A 16 -1.60 1.06 1.06
C ALA A 16 -1.97 1.72 2.38
N PHE A 17 -2.59 0.97 3.28
CA PHE A 17 -2.93 1.40 4.63
C PHE A 17 -1.88 0.89 5.62
N PRO A 18 -1.35 1.71 6.54
CA PRO A 18 -0.55 1.22 7.64
C PRO A 18 -1.30 0.14 8.42
N ALA A 19 -0.64 -0.96 8.79
CA ALA A 19 -1.26 -2.02 9.57
C ALA A 19 -1.77 -1.50 10.94
N THR A 20 -1.12 -0.47 11.46
CA THR A 20 -1.53 0.24 12.68
C THR A 20 -2.17 1.57 12.30
N GLN A 21 -3.49 1.63 12.37
CA GLN A 21 -4.27 2.84 12.10
C GLN A 21 -4.35 3.72 13.35
N ARG A 22 -4.22 5.04 13.17
CA ARG A 22 -4.31 6.02 14.26
C ARG A 22 -5.75 6.37 14.62
N SER A 23 -6.65 6.29 13.64
CA SER A 23 -8.06 6.63 13.79
C SER A 23 -8.94 5.39 13.67
N ARG A 24 -10.10 5.45 14.34
CA ARG A 24 -11.21 4.50 14.17
C ARG A 24 -12.30 5.03 13.23
N THR A 25 -12.29 6.32 12.92
CA THR A 25 -13.30 6.97 12.08
C THR A 25 -12.91 6.98 10.60
N TYR A 26 -11.62 6.96 10.31
CA TYR A 26 -11.09 6.90 8.96
C TYR A 26 -9.85 6.01 8.94
N PHE A 27 -9.68 5.29 7.84
CA PHE A 27 -8.45 4.62 7.49
C PHE A 27 -7.66 5.56 6.58
N GLU A 28 -6.46 5.92 7.02
CA GLU A 28 -5.57 6.81 6.30
C GLU A 28 -4.58 5.97 5.49
N ALA A 29 -4.57 6.16 4.17
CA ALA A 29 -3.59 5.53 3.30
C ALA A 29 -2.23 6.22 3.42
N ALA A 30 -1.19 5.63 2.82
CA ALA A 30 0.12 6.26 2.70
C ALA A 30 0.09 7.52 1.82
N CYS A 31 -0.82 7.57 0.84
CA CYS A 31 -1.09 8.78 0.05
C CYS A 31 -1.99 9.77 0.83
N THR A 32 -2.59 10.75 0.17
CA THR A 32 -3.54 11.70 0.81
C THR A 32 -4.96 11.14 0.92
N HIS A 33 -5.16 9.86 0.60
CA HIS A 33 -6.48 9.23 0.59
C HIS A 33 -6.89 8.80 1.99
N SER A 34 -8.16 9.02 2.32
CA SER A 34 -8.77 8.58 3.57
C SER A 34 -10.17 8.05 3.29
N VAL A 35 -10.53 6.93 3.89
CA VAL A 35 -11.83 6.28 3.67
C VAL A 35 -12.41 5.84 5.01
N PRO A 36 -13.73 6.05 5.25
CA PRO A 36 -14.33 5.56 6.48
C PRO A 36 -14.49 4.02 6.43
N PRO A 37 -14.58 3.35 7.60
CA PRO A 37 -14.59 1.89 7.69
C PRO A 37 -15.67 1.20 6.81
N GLU A 38 -16.85 1.80 6.72
CA GLU A 38 -18.00 1.28 5.94
C GLU A 38 -17.77 1.28 4.42
N HIS A 39 -16.80 2.07 3.94
CA HIS A 39 -16.42 2.13 2.54
C HIS A 39 -15.08 1.43 2.27
N LEU A 40 -14.52 0.71 3.24
CA LEU A 40 -13.25 -0.01 3.08
C LEU A 40 -13.52 -1.50 2.81
N VAL A 41 -13.06 -1.99 1.66
CA VAL A 41 -13.12 -3.41 1.32
C VAL A 41 -11.76 -4.02 1.63
N ARG A 42 -11.69 -4.92 2.61
CA ARG A 42 -10.44 -5.52 3.11
C ARG A 42 -9.89 -6.62 2.20
N GLU A 43 -9.96 -6.39 0.90
CA GLU A 43 -9.50 -7.29 -0.16
C GLU A 43 -8.71 -6.46 -1.19
N PRO A 44 -7.62 -7.01 -1.76
CA PRO A 44 -6.84 -6.33 -2.78
C PRO A 44 -7.47 -6.49 -4.16
N THR A 45 -8.67 -5.94 -4.35
CA THR A 45 -9.39 -5.99 -5.64
C THR A 45 -9.14 -4.72 -6.45
N GLY A 46 -8.71 -4.86 -7.70
CA GLY A 46 -8.45 -3.74 -8.60
C GLY A 46 -6.99 -3.24 -8.65
N PRO A 47 -6.73 -2.21 -9.46
CA PRO A 47 -5.40 -1.65 -9.65
C PRO A 47 -4.84 -0.98 -8.38
N LEU A 48 -3.52 -1.03 -8.21
CA LEU A 48 -2.82 -0.38 -7.11
C LEU A 48 -2.72 1.14 -7.32
N CYS A 49 -2.88 1.89 -6.25
CA CYS A 49 -2.66 3.34 -6.23
C CYS A 49 -1.17 3.67 -6.43
N VAL A 50 -0.84 4.32 -7.54
CA VAL A 50 0.56 4.69 -7.89
C VAL A 50 1.24 5.54 -6.82
N PRO A 51 0.62 6.60 -6.26
CA PRO A 51 1.20 7.32 -5.13
C PRO A 51 1.53 6.43 -3.91
N CYS A 52 0.69 5.44 -3.60
CA CYS A 52 0.97 4.49 -2.52
C CYS A 52 2.16 3.59 -2.87
N LEU A 53 2.24 3.10 -4.11
CA LEU A 53 3.37 2.28 -4.58
C LEU A 53 4.70 3.01 -4.43
N ILE A 54 4.77 4.28 -4.84
CA ILE A 54 6.00 5.07 -4.75
C ILE A 54 6.43 5.26 -3.29
N LYS A 55 5.50 5.63 -2.41
CA LYS A 55 5.82 5.87 -0.99
C LYS A 55 6.24 4.59 -0.27
N VAL A 56 5.49 3.50 -0.45
CA VAL A 56 5.80 2.21 0.18
C VAL A 56 7.08 1.60 -0.41
N GLY A 57 7.30 1.73 -1.72
CA GLY A 57 8.52 1.26 -2.39
C GLY A 57 9.76 2.04 -1.99
N SER A 58 9.62 3.33 -1.68
CA SER A 58 10.72 4.18 -1.17
C SER A 58 11.07 3.88 0.30
N ASP A 59 10.16 3.23 1.04
CA ASP A 59 10.39 2.75 2.40
C ASP A 59 11.11 1.37 2.45
N LEU A 60 11.34 0.73 1.29
CA LEU A 60 12.16 -0.48 1.25
C LEU A 60 13.61 -0.11 1.54
N PRO A 61 14.30 -0.83 2.46
CA PRO A 61 15.71 -0.57 2.72
C PRO A 61 16.48 -0.70 1.40
N ALA A 62 17.41 0.25 1.16
CA ALA A 62 18.32 0.18 0.03
C ALA A 62 18.89 -1.23 -0.07
N GLU A 63 18.84 -1.82 -1.26
CA GLU A 63 19.25 -3.19 -1.48
C GLU A 63 20.65 -3.40 -0.91
N ASP A 64 20.84 -4.46 -0.12
CA ASP A 64 22.17 -4.85 0.33
C ASP A 64 23.00 -5.15 -0.93
N PRO A 65 24.06 -4.39 -1.22
CA PRO A 65 24.86 -4.55 -2.44
C PRO A 65 25.56 -5.92 -2.52
N THR A 66 25.52 -6.73 -1.46
CA THR A 66 26.07 -8.08 -1.44
C THR A 66 25.11 -9.19 -1.89
N ARG A 67 23.82 -8.87 -2.13
CA ARG A 67 22.84 -9.86 -2.58
C ARG A 67 23.05 -10.17 -4.07
N VAL A 68 23.88 -11.17 -4.35
CA VAL A 68 24.12 -11.71 -5.70
C VAL A 68 22.78 -12.01 -6.36
N GLY A 69 22.46 -11.24 -7.41
CA GLY A 69 21.21 -11.36 -8.15
C GLY A 69 21.17 -12.64 -8.95
N ASN A 70 20.12 -13.44 -8.75
CA ASN A 70 19.85 -14.58 -9.60
C ASN A 70 19.26 -14.05 -10.91
N SER A 71 19.96 -14.33 -12.01
CA SER A 71 19.69 -13.96 -13.40
C SER A 71 18.25 -14.28 -13.82
N TRP A 72 17.45 -13.24 -14.09
CA TRP A 72 16.25 -13.34 -14.92
C TRP A 72 16.63 -13.04 -16.37
N ARG A 73 17.17 -14.03 -17.07
CA ARG A 73 17.25 -14.08 -18.53
C ARG A 73 16.96 -15.50 -18.96
N ASP A 74 15.81 -15.68 -19.61
CA ASP A 74 15.64 -16.57 -20.75
C ASP A 74 15.40 -15.68 -21.98
#